data_AF-A0A533UN95-F1
#
_entry.id   AF-A0A533UN95-F1
#
_cell.length_a   1.000
_cell.length_b   1.000
_cell.length_c   1.000
_cell.angle_alpha   90.00
_cell.angle_beta   90.00
_cell.angle_gamma   90.00
#
_symmetry.space_group_name_H-M   'P 1'
#
loop_
_entity.id
_entity.type
_entity.pdbx_description
1 polymer ?
#
loop_
_entity_poly.entity_id
_entity_poly.type
_entity_poly.pdbx_seq_one_letter_code
_entity_poly.pdbx_strand_id
1 'polypeptide(L)'
;LEVLENAEVQFPEETGIVIAKLAELIQTGEITEIIDGGKLLTLFRSLEIRVRLQTTINIEQDGKLVSWSDKLKATSKTEPRETSIDENP
;
A
#
# COMPACT_ATOMS: atom_id res chain seq x y z
N LEU A 1 -0.45 14.39 -5.14
CA LEU A 1 0.97 14.20 -5.50
C LEU A 1 1.52 12.85 -5.00
N GLU A 2 1.07 12.34 -3.86
CA GLU A 2 1.50 11.04 -3.27
C GLU A 2 1.82 9.91 -4.27
N VAL A 3 0.91 9.57 -5.19
CA VAL A 3 1.11 8.47 -6.14
C VAL A 3 2.26 8.73 -7.11
N LEU A 4 2.33 9.94 -7.65
CA LEU A 4 3.35 10.32 -8.63
C LEU A 4 4.73 10.36 -7.98
N GLU A 5 4.85 11.01 -6.82
CA GLU A 5 6.10 11.09 -6.06
C GLU A 5 6.62 9.68 -5.70
N ASN A 6 5.72 8.81 -5.24
CA ASN A 6 6.08 7.42 -4.93
C ASN A 6 6.52 6.65 -6.18
N ALA A 7 5.92 6.92 -7.34
CA ALA A 7 6.30 6.29 -8.61
C ALA A 7 7.68 6.77 -9.07
N GLU A 8 7.94 8.09 -9.05
CA GLU A 8 9.23 8.68 -9.42
C GLU A 8 10.38 8.17 -8.55
N VAL A 9 10.13 7.95 -7.25
CA VAL A 9 11.13 7.39 -6.33
C VAL A 9 11.37 5.90 -6.57
N GLN A 10 10.32 5.11 -6.80
CA GLN A 10 10.42 3.66 -6.88
C GLN A 10 10.79 3.14 -8.28
N PHE A 11 10.40 3.87 -9.33
CA PHE A 11 10.51 3.49 -10.74
C PHE A 11 10.86 4.72 -11.59
N PRO A 12 12.04 5.34 -11.41
CA PRO A 12 12.35 6.64 -12.00
C PRO A 12 12.34 6.63 -13.54
N GLU A 13 12.89 5.58 -14.16
CA GLU A 13 12.98 5.49 -15.63
C GLU A 13 11.60 5.25 -16.25
N GLU A 14 10.86 4.27 -15.74
CA GLU A 14 9.53 3.92 -16.23
C GLU A 14 8.53 5.04 -16.00
N THR A 15 8.58 5.66 -14.83
CA THR A 15 7.70 6.79 -14.49
C THR A 15 7.97 7.99 -15.39
N GLY A 16 9.24 8.26 -15.71
CA GLY A 16 9.60 9.33 -16.65
C GLY A 16 8.97 9.14 -18.04
N ILE A 17 8.96 7.91 -18.56
CA ILE A 17 8.32 7.58 -19.85
C ILE A 17 6.80 7.82 -19.78
N VAL A 18 6.16 7.36 -18.69
CA VAL A 18 4.71 7.54 -18.49
C VAL A 18 4.35 9.02 -18.41
N ILE A 19 5.11 9.83 -17.66
CA ILE A 19 4.88 11.28 -17.55
C ILE A 19 5.02 11.95 -18.91
N ALA A 20 6.09 11.63 -19.67
CA ALA A 20 6.31 12.20 -20.98
C ALA A 20 5.12 11.92 -21.92
N LYS A 21 4.61 10.68 -21.92
CA LYS A 21 3.47 10.32 -22.76
C LYS A 21 2.16 10.94 -22.29
N LEU A 22 1.89 10.99 -20.99
CA LEU A 22 0.72 11.69 -20.45
C LEU A 22 0.75 13.18 -20.78
N ALA A 23 1.90 13.83 -20.66
CA ALA A 23 2.07 15.24 -21.00
C ALA A 23 1.80 15.51 -22.49
N GLU A 24 2.26 14.62 -23.38
CA GLU A 24 1.96 14.69 -24.82
C GLU A 24 0.45 14.59 -25.07
N LEU A 25 -0.22 13.58 -24.51
CA LEU A 25 -1.65 13.34 -24.72
C LEU A 25 -2.54 14.46 -24.14
N ILE A 26 -2.11 15.10 -23.06
CA ILE A 26 -2.80 16.28 -22.50
C ILE A 26 -2.62 17.48 -23.43
N GLN A 27 -1.40 17.69 -23.96
CA GLN A 27 -1.11 18.81 -24.88
C GLN A 27 -1.83 18.67 -26.22
N THR A 28 -1.99 17.44 -26.74
CA THR A 28 -2.76 17.20 -27.98
C THR A 28 -4.26 17.31 -27.77
N GLY A 29 -4.73 17.35 -26.52
CA GLY A 29 -6.16 17.35 -26.19
C GLY A 29 -6.82 15.97 -26.33
N GLU A 30 -6.04 14.89 -26.47
CA GLU A 30 -6.56 13.52 -26.42
C GLU A 30 -7.05 13.17 -25.00
N ILE A 31 -6.35 13.68 -23.97
CA ILE A 31 -6.80 13.63 -22.59
C ILE A 31 -7.22 15.02 -22.16
N THR A 32 -8.52 15.19 -21.93
CA THR A 32 -9.11 16.44 -21.43
C THR A 32 -9.64 16.32 -20.00
N GLU A 33 -9.61 15.11 -19.43
CA GLU A 33 -10.08 14.85 -18.08
C GLU A 33 -8.99 15.02 -17.01
N ILE A 34 -9.43 15.23 -15.77
CA ILE A 34 -8.51 15.24 -14.62
C ILE A 34 -8.10 13.80 -14.29
N ILE A 35 -6.79 13.58 -14.23
CA ILE A 35 -6.18 12.34 -13.76
C ILE A 35 -5.92 12.48 -12.25
N ASP A 36 -6.79 11.90 -11.44
CA ASP A 36 -6.58 11.82 -9.99
C ASP A 36 -5.58 10.70 -9.61
N GLY A 37 -5.23 10.61 -8.32
CA GLY A 37 -4.30 9.61 -7.83
C GLY A 37 -4.77 8.16 -8.03
N GLY A 38 -6.07 7.90 -8.00
CA GLY A 38 -6.64 6.58 -8.22
C GLY A 38 -6.50 6.13 -9.69
N LYS A 39 -6.80 7.04 -10.63
CA LYS A 39 -6.59 6.81 -12.06
C LYS A 39 -5.12 6.60 -12.38
N LEU A 40 -4.23 7.44 -11.84
CA LEU A 40 -2.79 7.33 -12.05
C LEU A 40 -2.23 6.01 -11.49
N LEU A 41 -2.64 5.61 -10.27
CA LEU A 41 -2.23 4.34 -9.68
C LEU A 41 -2.72 3.14 -10.51
N THR A 42 -3.94 3.23 -11.04
CA THR A 42 -4.51 2.19 -11.90
C THR A 42 -3.74 2.06 -13.22
N LEU A 43 -3.37 3.20 -13.82
CA LEU A 43 -2.51 3.22 -15.00
C LEU A 43 -1.17 2.53 -14.73
N PHE A 44 -0.45 2.91 -13.68
CA PHE A 44 0.81 2.26 -13.33
C PHE A 44 0.66 0.73 -13.15
N ARG A 45 -0.40 0.28 -12.47
CA ARG A 45 -0.69 -1.16 -12.31
C ARG A 45 -0.94 -1.87 -13.64
N SER A 46 -1.61 -1.21 -14.59
CA SER A 46 -1.86 -1.77 -15.93
C SER A 46 -0.59 -1.92 -16.76
N LEU A 47 0.44 -1.12 -16.44
CA LEU A 47 1.77 -1.17 -17.04
C LEU A 47 2.75 -2.05 -16.25
N GLU A 48 2.25 -2.84 -15.28
CA GLU A 48 3.05 -3.65 -14.35
C GLU A 48 4.02 -2.88 -13.44
N ILE A 49 3.89 -1.54 -13.39
CA ILE A 49 4.63 -0.66 -12.49
C ILE A 49 3.95 -0.70 -11.12
N ARG A 50 4.45 -1.55 -10.24
CA ARG A 50 3.85 -1.80 -8.91
C ARG A 50 4.26 -0.75 -7.89
N VAL A 51 3.78 0.48 -8.07
CA VAL A 51 3.97 1.59 -7.12
C VAL A 51 3.38 1.22 -5.76
N ARG A 52 4.21 1.20 -4.72
CA ARG A 52 3.77 0.98 -3.35
C ARG A 52 3.34 2.29 -2.73
N LEU A 53 2.14 2.31 -2.15
CA LEU A 53 1.64 3.40 -1.32
C LEU A 53 1.67 2.97 0.15
N GLN A 54 1.91 3.92 1.05
CA GLN A 54 1.80 3.67 2.49
C GLN A 54 0.31 3.68 2.87
N THR A 55 -0.28 2.49 3.00
CA THR A 55 -1.68 2.34 3.42
C THR A 55 -1.78 1.65 4.77
N THR A 56 -2.71 2.14 5.60
CA THR A 56 -3.03 1.53 6.89
C THR A 56 -4.41 0.90 6.82
N ILE A 57 -4.50 -0.39 7.13
CA ILE A 57 -5.79 -1.09 7.26
C ILE A 57 -6.28 -0.92 8.71
N ASN A 58 -7.40 -0.23 8.88
CA ASN A 58 -8.11 -0.11 10.14
C ASN A 58 -9.42 -0.90 10.05
N ILE A 59 -9.76 -1.62 11.12
CA ILE A 59 -11.03 -2.34 11.26
C ILE A 59 -11.86 -1.61 12.30
N GLU A 60 -13.16 -1.44 12.04
CA GLU A 60 -14.09 -0.98 13.06
C GLU A 60 -14.56 -2.17 13.93
N GLN A 61 -14.37 -2.05 15.24
CA GLN A 61 -14.88 -3.00 16.23
C GLN A 61 -15.53 -2.22 17.37
N ASP A 62 -16.78 -2.53 17.68
CA ASP A 62 -17.53 -1.91 18.78
C ASP A 62 -17.53 -0.36 18.72
N GLY A 63 -17.59 0.20 17.50
CA GLY A 63 -17.56 1.64 17.24
C GLY A 63 -16.18 2.30 17.38
N LYS A 64 -15.09 1.51 17.52
CA LYS A 64 -13.70 2.01 17.57
C LYS A 64 -12.90 1.49 16.39
N LEU A 65 -12.10 2.36 15.78
CA LEU A 65 -11.12 1.98 14.77
C LEU A 65 -9.89 1.36 15.46
N VAL A 66 -9.58 0.12 15.12
CA VAL A 66 -8.42 -0.63 15.61
C VAL A 66 -7.55 -1.00 14.42
N SER A 67 -6.23 -0.79 14.51
CA SER A 67 -5.32 -1.20 13.45
C SER A 67 -5.31 -2.72 13.30
N TRP A 68 -5.42 -3.22 12.06
CA TRP A 68 -5.32 -4.66 11.79
C TRP A 68 -3.97 -5.24 12.25
N SER A 69 -2.90 -4.44 12.13
CA SER A 69 -1.56 -4.80 12.60
C SER A 69 -1.50 -5.10 14.11
N ASP A 70 -2.28 -4.38 14.92
CA ASP A 70 -2.34 -4.59 16.37
C ASP A 70 -3.05 -5.91 16.70
N LYS A 71 -4.12 -6.24 15.96
CA LYS A 71 -4.83 -7.52 16.10
C LYS A 71 -3.97 -8.72 15.74
N LEU A 72 -3.12 -8.62 14.72
CA LEU A 72 -2.24 -9.71 14.29
C LEU A 72 -1.15 -10.04 15.32
N LYS A 73 -0.63 -9.05 16.06
CA LYS A 73 0.40 -9.28 17.08
C LYS A 73 -0.14 -10.02 18.29
N ALA A 74 -1.39 -9.79 18.67
CA ALA A 74 -2.01 -10.40 19.85
C ALA A 74 -2.12 -11.93 19.76
N THR A 75 -2.25 -12.51 18.56
CA THR A 75 -2.39 -13.97 18.37
C THR A 75 -1.07 -14.73 18.44
N SER A 76 0.07 -14.03 18.45
CA SER A 76 1.42 -14.63 18.50
C SER A 76 1.95 -14.91 19.91
N LYS A 77 1.23 -14.48 20.97
CA LYS A 77 1.64 -14.72 22.35
C LYS A 77 1.07 -16.07 22.83
N THR A 78 1.71 -17.16 22.40
CA THR A 78 1.50 -18.50 22.97
C THR A 78 1.89 -18.47 24.46
N GLU A 79 0.98 -18.97 25.30
CA GLU A 79 1.14 -19.05 26.75
C GLU A 79 2.41 -19.86 27.14
N PRO A 80 3.10 -19.50 28.24
CA PRO A 80 4.20 -20.31 28.73
C PRO A 80 3.64 -21.67 29.19
N ARG A 81 4.15 -22.77 28.63
CA ARG A 81 3.91 -24.12 29.17
C ARG A 81 4.51 -24.16 30.57
N GLU A 82 3.66 -24.24 31.59
CA GLU A 82 4.06 -24.61 32.94
C GLU A 82 4.66 -26.03 32.89
N THR A 83 5.98 -26.14 33.05
CA THR A 83 6.64 -27.43 33.31
C THR A 83 6.39 -27.80 34.76
N SER A 84 5.43 -28.70 34.99
CA SER A 84 5.31 -29.42 36.25
C SER A 84 6.59 -30.23 36.47
N ILE A 85 7.39 -29.81 37.44
CA ILE A 85 8.47 -30.60 38.04
C ILE A 85 7.79 -31.64 38.93
N ASP A 86 7.69 -32.88 38.44
CA ASP A 86 7.30 -34.02 39.25
C ASP A 86 8.56 -34.50 39.99
N GLU A 87 8.69 -34.12 41.26
CA GLU A 87 9.64 -34.75 42.19
C GLU A 87 9.13 -36.16 42.51
N ASN A 88 9.88 -37.20 42.13
CA ASN A 88 9.64 -38.55 42.63
C ASN A 88 10.80 -38.96 43.58
N PRO A 89 10.51 -39.54 44.76
CA PRO A 89 11.50 -39.93 45.77
C PRO A 89 12.40 -41.11 45.36
#